data_AF-A0A7V4HC61-F1
#
_entry.id   AF-A0A7V4HC61-F1
#
_cell.length_a   1.000
_cell.length_b   1.000
_cell.length_c   1.000
_cell.angle_alpha   90.00
_cell.angle_beta   90.00
_cell.angle_gamma   90.00
#
_symmetry.space_group_name_H-M   'P 1'
#
loop_
_entity.id
_entity.type
_entity.pdbx_description
1 polymer ?
#
loop_
_entity_poly.entity_id
_entity_poly.type
_entity_poly.pdbx_seq_one_letter_code
_entity_poly.pdbx_strand_id
1 'polypeptide(L)'
;MKVLGKINSVLSFVEKSSVILILSTMVLLAFLQVVLRNLFSSGIIWGDTFLRHLVLWLGFLGAALASERGKHISIDLVGRFVKGKVSIVIQLITNLFAMAISYLLARAGWTFLQSEIDSGDILFSIGEKSLPTWWFEIIIPIGFGLISFHFLIRVIEQIILLIRQQPSAKSE
;
A
#
# COMPACT_ATOMS: atom_id res chain seq x y z
N MET A 1 -1.04 -22.07 8.09
CA MET A 1 -1.28 -21.88 6.63
C MET A 1 -2.69 -21.37 6.35
N LYS A 2 -3.77 -22.06 6.77
CA LYS A 2 -5.17 -21.61 6.51
C LYS A 2 -5.49 -20.22 7.08
N VAL A 3 -5.01 -19.89 8.28
CA VAL A 3 -5.29 -18.59 8.94
C VAL A 3 -4.55 -17.43 8.25
N LEU A 4 -3.23 -17.56 8.01
CA LEU A 4 -2.43 -16.55 7.29
C LEU A 4 -2.98 -16.31 5.87
N GLY A 5 -3.31 -17.37 5.14
CA GLY A 5 -3.91 -17.27 3.82
C GLY A 5 -5.29 -16.59 3.84
N LYS A 6 -6.11 -16.84 4.89
CA LYS A 6 -7.42 -16.19 5.04
C LYS A 6 -7.28 -14.70 5.35
N ILE A 7 -6.32 -14.32 6.21
CA ILE A 7 -6.01 -12.90 6.51
C ILE A 7 -5.58 -12.18 5.23
N ASN A 8 -4.63 -12.76 4.49
CA ASN A 8 -4.14 -12.15 3.25
C ASN A 8 -5.24 -12.04 2.17
N SER A 9 -6.10 -13.05 2.07
CA SER A 9 -7.23 -13.03 1.12
C SER A 9 -8.26 -11.96 1.47
N VAL A 10 -8.56 -11.76 2.76
CA VAL A 10 -9.50 -10.70 3.19
C VAL A 10 -8.87 -9.33 2.97
N LEU A 11 -7.61 -9.15 3.36
CA LEU A 11 -6.90 -7.88 3.21
C LEU A 11 -6.80 -7.48 1.73
N SER A 12 -6.34 -8.39 0.88
CA SER A 12 -6.24 -8.13 -0.56
C SER A 12 -7.61 -7.93 -1.23
N PHE A 13 -8.69 -8.50 -0.70
CA PHE A 13 -10.05 -8.24 -1.20
C PHE A 13 -10.50 -6.82 -0.84
N VAL A 14 -10.25 -6.39 0.40
CA VAL A 14 -10.54 -5.01 0.85
C VAL A 14 -9.74 -4.01 0.02
N GLU A 15 -8.42 -4.20 -0.11
CA GLU A 15 -7.56 -3.32 -0.92
C GLU A 15 -8.02 -3.22 -2.37
N LYS A 16 -8.31 -4.35 -3.02
CA LYS A 16 -8.83 -4.36 -4.41
C LYS A 16 -10.15 -3.61 -4.50
N SER A 17 -11.06 -3.82 -3.56
CA SER A 17 -12.36 -3.16 -3.55
C SER A 17 -12.22 -1.65 -3.37
N SER A 18 -11.34 -1.21 -2.45
CA SER A 18 -11.02 0.21 -2.25
C SER A 18 -10.38 0.84 -3.49
N VAL A 19 -9.43 0.16 -4.12
CA VAL A 19 -8.80 0.63 -5.38
C VAL A 19 -9.84 0.80 -6.49
N ILE A 20 -10.72 -0.18 -6.69
CA ILE A 20 -11.77 -0.12 -7.71
C ILE A 20 -12.74 1.04 -7.42
N LEU A 21 -13.13 1.22 -6.16
CA LEU A 21 -14.01 2.30 -5.74
C LEU A 21 -13.39 3.67 -6.01
N ILE A 22 -12.15 3.88 -5.54
CA ILE A 22 -11.43 5.15 -5.71
C ILE A 22 -11.23 5.45 -7.19
N LEU A 23 -10.77 4.47 -7.98
CA LEU A 23 -10.57 4.65 -9.42
C LEU A 23 -11.88 5.00 -10.13
N SER A 24 -12.98 4.33 -9.79
CA SER A 24 -14.29 4.62 -10.37
C SER A 24 -14.75 6.04 -10.02
N THR A 25 -14.58 6.45 -8.76
CA THR A 25 -14.87 7.82 -8.32
C THR A 25 -14.03 8.84 -9.06
N MET A 26 -12.73 8.60 -9.25
CA MET A 26 -11.85 9.49 -10.01
C MET A 26 -12.31 9.67 -11.46
N VAL A 27 -12.64 8.57 -12.14
CA VAL A 27 -13.12 8.61 -13.52
C VAL A 27 -14.43 9.40 -13.63
N LEU A 28 -15.38 9.14 -12.74
CA LEU A 28 -16.66 9.84 -12.72
C LEU A 28 -16.48 11.34 -12.43
N LEU A 29 -15.63 11.69 -11.47
CA LEU A 29 -15.40 13.08 -11.08
C LEU A 29 -14.66 13.86 -12.17
N ALA A 30 -13.64 13.25 -12.79
CA ALA A 30 -12.95 13.85 -13.93
C ALA A 30 -13.89 14.04 -15.13
N PHE A 31 -14.73 13.05 -15.43
CA PHE A 31 -15.74 13.16 -16.48
C PHE A 31 -16.72 14.29 -16.19
N LEU A 32 -17.23 14.38 -14.96
CA LEU A 32 -18.16 15.43 -14.54
C LEU A 32 -17.51 16.82 -14.65
N GLN A 33 -16.25 16.97 -14.24
CA GLN A 33 -15.51 18.24 -14.41
C GLN A 33 -15.41 18.65 -15.87
N VAL A 34 -15.10 17.71 -16.79
CA VAL A 34 -15.02 18.00 -18.22
C VAL A 34 -16.39 18.42 -18.77
N VAL A 35 -17.46 17.73 -18.40
CA VAL A 35 -18.83 18.06 -18.83
C VAL A 35 -19.25 19.45 -18.34
N LEU A 36 -19.06 19.73 -17.04
CA LEU A 36 -19.37 21.04 -16.43
C LEU A 36 -18.63 22.18 -17.13
N ARG A 37 -17.33 21.99 -17.38
CA ARG A 37 -16.48 23.02 -17.95
C ARG A 37 -16.82 23.31 -19.41
N ASN A 38 -17.14 22.29 -20.19
CA ASN A 38 -17.41 22.44 -21.62
C ASN A 38 -18.86 22.87 -21.91
N LEU A 39 -19.84 22.40 -21.13
CA LEU A 39 -21.26 22.71 -21.38
C LEU A 39 -21.76 23.93 -20.61
N PHE A 40 -21.29 24.12 -19.37
CA PHE A 40 -21.80 25.14 -18.45
C PHE A 40 -20.81 26.28 -18.22
N SER A 41 -19.61 26.21 -18.83
CA SER A 41 -18.49 27.13 -18.56
C SER A 41 -18.18 27.32 -17.06
N SER A 42 -18.57 26.34 -16.24
CA SER A 42 -18.43 26.34 -14.79
C SER A 42 -17.62 25.11 -14.35
N GLY A 43 -17.00 25.15 -13.18
CA GLY A 43 -16.11 24.09 -12.72
C GLY A 43 -16.22 23.84 -11.22
N ILE A 44 -15.86 22.62 -10.80
CA ILE A 44 -15.77 22.27 -9.39
C ILE A 44 -14.44 22.79 -8.85
N ILE A 45 -14.47 23.87 -8.07
CA ILE A 45 -13.28 24.57 -7.54
C ILE A 45 -12.35 23.62 -6.75
N TRP A 46 -12.93 22.69 -6.00
CA TRP A 46 -12.18 21.73 -5.18
C TRP A 46 -11.90 20.40 -5.89
N GLY A 47 -12.44 20.18 -7.08
CA GLY A 47 -12.40 18.89 -7.76
C GLY A 47 -10.97 18.48 -8.12
N ASP A 48 -10.15 19.41 -8.60
CA ASP A 48 -8.75 19.17 -8.94
C ASP A 48 -7.92 18.76 -7.72
N THR A 49 -8.12 19.44 -6.58
CA THR A 49 -7.41 19.13 -5.34
C THR A 49 -7.83 17.78 -4.79
N PHE A 50 -9.13 17.46 -4.83
CA PHE A 50 -9.64 16.17 -4.39
C PHE A 50 -9.15 15.02 -5.28
N LEU A 51 -9.12 15.20 -6.62
CA LEU A 51 -8.55 14.21 -7.54
C LEU A 51 -7.09 13.90 -7.23
N ARG A 52 -6.27 14.91 -6.94
CA ARG A 52 -4.85 14.70 -6.56
C ARG A 52 -4.71 13.83 -5.32
N HIS A 53 -5.59 14.01 -4.33
CA HIS A 53 -5.59 13.18 -3.13
C HIS A 53 -6.12 11.77 -3.40
N LEU A 54 -7.11 11.60 -4.27
CA LEU A 54 -7.53 10.26 -4.70
C LEU A 54 -6.39 9.52 -5.44
N VAL A 55 -5.58 10.22 -6.25
CA VAL A 55 -4.37 9.65 -6.86
C VAL A 55 -3.38 9.17 -5.78
N LEU A 56 -3.16 9.99 -4.73
CA LEU A 56 -2.30 9.62 -3.60
C LEU A 56 -2.79 8.33 -2.93
N TRP A 57 -4.08 8.27 -2.62
CA TRP A 57 -4.70 7.08 -2.02
C TRP A 57 -4.59 5.85 -2.92
N LEU A 58 -4.87 6.01 -4.21
CA LEU A 58 -4.75 4.97 -5.20
C LEU A 58 -3.30 4.45 -5.30
N GLY A 59 -2.31 5.35 -5.26
CA GLY A 59 -0.89 5.02 -5.28
C GLY A 59 -0.48 4.14 -4.10
N PHE A 60 -0.86 4.53 -2.88
CA PHE A 60 -0.53 3.76 -1.67
C PHE A 60 -1.24 2.41 -1.60
N LEU A 61 -2.54 2.36 -1.90
CA LEU A 61 -3.28 1.09 -1.94
C LEU A 61 -2.79 0.19 -3.08
N GLY A 62 -2.44 0.77 -4.23
CA GLY A 62 -1.83 0.06 -5.35
C GLY A 62 -0.46 -0.52 -4.97
N ALA A 63 0.37 0.24 -4.25
CA ALA A 63 1.65 -0.22 -3.73
C ALA A 63 1.49 -1.35 -2.70
N ALA A 64 0.52 -1.25 -1.79
CA ALA A 64 0.20 -2.29 -0.83
C ALA A 64 -0.23 -3.59 -1.55
N LEU A 65 -1.13 -3.49 -2.53
CA LEU A 65 -1.60 -4.63 -3.31
C LEU A 65 -0.48 -5.24 -4.19
N ALA A 66 0.42 -4.42 -4.75
CA ALA A 66 1.61 -4.92 -5.46
C ALA A 66 2.57 -5.65 -4.51
N SER A 67 2.69 -5.13 -3.29
CA SER A 67 3.45 -5.72 -2.19
C SER A 67 2.82 -6.98 -1.62
N GLU A 68 1.54 -7.27 -1.88
CA GLU A 68 0.90 -8.56 -1.57
C GLU A 68 1.27 -9.62 -2.62
N ARG A 69 1.17 -9.27 -3.92
CA ARG A 69 1.29 -10.22 -5.05
C ARG A 69 2.70 -10.67 -5.42
N GLY A 70 3.72 -10.26 -4.69
CA GLY A 70 5.11 -10.61 -4.97
C GLY A 70 5.64 -9.88 -6.19
N LYS A 71 4.95 -8.83 -6.64
CA LYS A 71 5.33 -8.05 -7.81
C LYS A 71 6.39 -7.00 -7.52
N HIS A 72 6.99 -6.99 -6.32
CA HIS A 72 8.38 -6.60 -6.24
C HIS A 72 9.11 -7.61 -7.09
N ILE A 73 9.26 -7.27 -8.37
CA ILE A 73 10.05 -7.91 -9.40
C ILE A 73 11.08 -8.67 -8.64
N SER A 74 10.83 -9.98 -8.52
CA SER A 74 11.74 -10.85 -7.82
C SER A 74 13.11 -10.43 -8.30
N ILE A 75 14.07 -10.53 -7.42
CA ILE A 75 15.45 -10.71 -7.80
C ILE A 75 15.49 -12.06 -8.57
N ASP A 76 14.75 -12.15 -9.68
CA ASP A 76 14.45 -13.29 -10.53
C ASP A 76 15.68 -13.52 -11.39
N LEU A 77 16.47 -12.48 -11.63
CA LEU A 77 17.81 -12.61 -12.16
C LEU A 77 18.68 -13.45 -11.21
N VAL A 78 18.78 -13.12 -9.90
CA VAL A 78 19.63 -13.91 -8.97
C VAL A 78 18.98 -15.24 -8.60
N GLY A 79 17.65 -15.31 -8.44
CA GLY A 79 16.91 -16.53 -8.14
C GLY A 79 16.90 -17.55 -9.28
N ARG A 80 17.01 -17.11 -10.55
CA ARG A 80 17.18 -18.03 -11.70
C ARG A 80 18.55 -18.71 -11.71
N PHE A 81 19.60 -18.03 -11.21
CA PHE A 81 20.95 -18.60 -11.13
C PHE A 81 21.23 -19.34 -9.82
N VAL A 82 20.55 -18.99 -8.73
CA VAL A 82 20.78 -19.58 -7.40
C VAL A 82 19.61 -20.48 -7.00
N LYS A 83 19.83 -21.81 -7.03
CA LYS A 83 18.82 -22.81 -6.65
C LYS A 83 18.99 -23.26 -5.19
N GLY A 84 17.88 -23.61 -4.54
CA GLY A 84 17.87 -24.23 -3.21
C GLY A 84 17.87 -23.25 -2.03
N LYS A 85 18.45 -23.67 -0.90
CA LYS A 85 18.37 -22.96 0.40
C LYS A 85 18.91 -21.52 0.36
N VAL A 86 19.90 -21.25 -0.49
CA VAL A 86 20.53 -19.91 -0.62
C VAL A 86 19.54 -18.88 -1.18
N SER A 87 18.69 -19.27 -2.15
CA SER A 87 17.64 -18.39 -2.68
C SER A 87 16.62 -17.98 -1.61
N ILE A 88 16.26 -18.92 -0.73
CA ILE A 88 15.33 -18.65 0.36
C ILE A 88 15.93 -17.66 1.38
N VAL A 89 17.22 -17.80 1.71
CA VAL A 89 17.92 -16.89 2.62
C VAL A 89 18.04 -15.48 2.02
N ILE A 90 18.39 -15.36 0.74
CA ILE A 90 18.47 -14.06 0.05
C ILE A 90 17.11 -13.37 0.05
N GLN A 91 16.03 -14.11 -0.26
CA GLN A 91 14.68 -13.56 -0.24
C GLN A 91 14.26 -13.14 1.18
N LEU A 92 14.63 -13.92 2.20
CA LEU A 92 14.36 -13.60 3.60
C LEU A 92 15.04 -12.29 4.02
N ILE A 93 16.33 -12.11 3.70
CA ILE A 93 17.07 -10.88 3.99
C ILE A 93 16.44 -9.69 3.27
N THR A 94 16.09 -9.86 1.99
CA THR A 94 15.47 -8.80 1.19
C THR A 94 14.11 -8.39 1.76
N ASN A 95 13.28 -9.36 2.13
CA ASN A 95 11.96 -9.09 2.73
C ASN A 95 12.08 -8.46 4.12
N LEU A 96 13.06 -8.87 4.94
CA LEU A 96 13.33 -8.24 6.23
C LEU A 96 13.78 -6.79 6.08
N PHE A 97 14.67 -6.53 5.11
CA PHE A 97 15.12 -5.17 4.82
C PHE A 97 13.96 -4.30 4.33
N ALA A 98 13.17 -4.81 3.37
CA ALA A 98 11.98 -4.11 2.89
C ALA A 98 10.97 -3.84 4.00
N MET A 99 10.69 -4.82 4.87
CA MET A 99 9.85 -4.65 6.05
C MET A 99 10.36 -3.55 6.96
N ALA A 100 11.66 -3.55 7.29
CA ALA A 100 12.26 -2.56 8.17
C ALA A 100 12.16 -1.14 7.58
N ILE A 101 12.48 -0.97 6.29
CA ILE A 101 12.37 0.32 5.61
C ILE A 101 10.91 0.79 5.54
N SER A 102 9.98 -0.09 5.16
CA SER A 102 8.54 0.26 5.12
C SER A 102 8.01 0.63 6.50
N TYR A 103 8.45 -0.05 7.57
CA TYR A 103 8.10 0.31 8.94
C TYR A 103 8.66 1.67 9.36
N LEU A 104 9.92 1.97 9.03
CA LEU A 104 10.52 3.27 9.29
C LEU A 104 9.78 4.39 8.55
N LEU A 105 9.40 4.16 7.29
CA LEU A 105 8.59 5.10 6.51
C LEU A 105 7.18 5.27 7.08
N ALA A 106 6.57 4.20 7.62
CA ALA A 106 5.29 4.32 8.32
C ALA A 106 5.40 5.21 9.56
N ARG A 107 6.49 5.06 10.34
CA ARG A 107 6.75 5.93 11.50
C ARG A 107 7.02 7.37 11.07
N ALA A 108 7.82 7.59 10.04
CA ALA A 108 8.07 8.94 9.51
C ALA A 108 6.78 9.59 9.01
N GLY A 109 5.93 8.83 8.30
CA GLY A 109 4.61 9.26 7.85
C GLY A 109 3.68 9.61 9.01
N TRP A 110 3.79 8.91 10.13
CA TRP A 110 3.04 9.25 11.35
C TRP A 110 3.50 10.58 11.97
N THR A 111 4.81 10.79 12.07
CA THR A 111 5.37 12.07 12.56
C THR A 111 5.02 13.22 11.63
N PHE A 112 5.04 12.99 10.32
CA PHE A 112 4.59 13.96 9.32
C PHE A 112 3.11 14.32 9.54
N LEU A 113 2.24 13.32 9.70
CA LEU A 113 0.81 13.55 9.98
C LEU A 113 0.57 14.36 11.26
N GLN A 114 1.37 14.13 12.30
CA GLN A 114 1.30 14.92 13.54
C GLN A 114 1.66 16.39 13.30
N SER A 115 2.72 16.65 12.53
CA SER A 115 3.12 18.02 12.15
C SER A 115 2.01 18.76 11.40
N GLU A 116 1.29 18.06 10.52
CA GLU A 116 0.17 18.62 9.76
C GLU A 116 -1.06 18.92 10.64
N ILE A 117 -1.35 18.04 11.60
CA ILE A 117 -2.39 18.26 12.60
C ILE A 117 -2.07 19.50 13.45
N ASP A 118 -0.80 19.63 13.89
CA ASP A 118 -0.35 20.75 14.71
C ASP A 118 -0.33 22.08 13.93
N SER A 119 -0.04 22.02 12.61
CA SER A 119 -0.04 23.19 11.73
C SER A 119 -1.46 23.68 11.41
N GLY A 120 -2.45 22.79 11.44
CA GLY A 120 -3.86 23.13 11.22
C GLY A 120 -4.19 23.41 9.75
N ASP A 121 -3.42 22.84 8.82
CA ASP A 121 -3.54 23.14 7.39
C ASP A 121 -4.88 22.67 6.81
N ILE A 122 -5.44 23.52 5.94
CA ILE A 122 -6.75 23.33 5.30
C ILE A 122 -6.52 23.03 3.82
N LEU A 123 -7.07 21.90 3.37
CA LEU A 123 -6.89 21.40 2.00
C LEU A 123 -7.84 22.08 1.01
N PHE A 124 -9.10 22.23 1.41
CA PHE A 124 -10.14 22.98 0.69
C PHE A 124 -11.34 23.22 1.59
N SER A 125 -12.18 24.18 1.22
CA SER A 125 -13.42 24.49 1.93
C SER A 125 -14.63 24.16 1.05
N ILE A 126 -15.61 23.44 1.61
CA ILE A 126 -16.91 23.18 0.97
C ILE A 126 -17.96 24.00 1.72
N GLY A 127 -18.33 25.16 1.17
CA GLY A 127 -19.18 26.12 1.88
C GLY A 127 -18.48 26.64 3.14
N GLU A 128 -19.13 26.52 4.30
CA GLU A 128 -18.58 26.97 5.59
C GLU A 128 -17.68 25.93 6.29
N LYS A 129 -17.54 24.72 5.73
CA LYS A 129 -16.70 23.67 6.32
C LYS A 129 -15.32 23.64 5.67
N SER A 130 -14.29 24.02 6.43
CA SER A 130 -12.89 23.79 6.11
C SER A 130 -12.51 22.33 6.38
N LEU A 131 -12.05 21.61 5.36
CA LEU A 131 -11.59 20.23 5.49
C LEU A 131 -10.07 20.21 5.76
N PRO A 132 -9.63 19.60 6.88
CA PRO A 132 -8.21 19.51 7.18
C PRO A 132 -7.44 18.61 6.20
N THR A 133 -6.19 18.95 5.91
CA THR A 133 -5.31 18.17 5.02
C THR A 133 -5.03 16.76 5.56
N TRP A 134 -4.86 16.63 6.87
CA TRP A 134 -4.49 15.37 7.53
C TRP A 134 -5.47 14.22 7.29
N TRP A 135 -6.76 14.49 7.02
CA TRP A 135 -7.74 13.45 6.65
C TRP A 135 -7.35 12.69 5.40
N PHE A 136 -6.73 13.38 4.44
CA PHE A 136 -6.35 12.81 3.16
C PHE A 136 -4.93 12.25 3.19
N GLU A 137 -4.08 12.74 4.09
CA GLU A 137 -2.68 12.29 4.21
C GLU A 137 -2.48 11.13 5.17
N ILE A 138 -3.49 10.79 5.98
CA ILE A 138 -3.46 9.59 6.85
C ILE A 138 -3.18 8.29 6.07
N ILE A 139 -3.44 8.28 4.77
CA ILE A 139 -3.13 7.14 3.90
C ILE A 139 -1.63 6.88 3.79
N ILE A 140 -0.77 7.86 4.06
CA ILE A 140 0.70 7.70 4.03
C ILE A 140 1.16 6.70 5.10
N PRO A 141 0.93 6.94 6.42
CA PRO A 141 1.32 5.97 7.44
C PRO A 141 0.54 4.65 7.32
N ILE A 142 -0.73 4.68 6.91
CA ILE A 142 -1.53 3.47 6.70
C ILE A 142 -0.97 2.63 5.55
N GLY A 143 -0.66 3.26 4.41
CA GLY A 143 -0.14 2.59 3.22
C GLY A 143 1.22 1.92 3.48
N PHE A 144 2.16 2.64 4.09
CA PHE A 144 3.43 2.04 4.50
C PHE A 144 3.27 0.97 5.57
N GLY A 145 2.31 1.13 6.49
CA GLY A 145 1.96 0.11 7.48
C GLY A 145 1.44 -1.18 6.85
N LEU A 146 0.55 -1.08 5.86
CA LEU A 146 0.03 -2.21 5.08
C LEU A 146 1.14 -2.92 4.30
N ILE A 147 2.01 -2.16 3.62
CA ILE A 147 3.17 -2.71 2.92
C ILE A 147 4.08 -3.47 3.89
N SER A 148 4.40 -2.87 5.05
CA SER A 148 5.19 -3.52 6.09
C SER A 148 4.52 -4.81 6.60
N PHE A 149 3.19 -4.82 6.74
CA PHE A 149 2.44 -5.99 7.17
C PHE A 149 2.49 -7.12 6.13
N HIS A 150 2.40 -6.80 4.83
CA HIS A 150 2.58 -7.79 3.77
C HIS A 150 3.98 -8.40 3.78
N PHE A 151 5.03 -7.61 3.98
CA PHE A 151 6.38 -8.15 4.12
C PHE A 151 6.54 -9.01 5.38
N LEU A 152 5.93 -8.64 6.50
CA LEU A 152 5.93 -9.43 7.73
C LEU A 152 5.33 -10.83 7.50
N ILE A 153 4.17 -10.92 6.84
CA ILE A 153 3.54 -12.21 6.52
C ILE A 153 4.49 -13.08 5.68
N ARG A 154 5.18 -12.51 4.68
CA ARG A 154 6.13 -13.24 3.84
C ARG A 154 7.34 -13.77 4.59
N VAL A 155 7.90 -12.95 5.48
CA VAL A 155 9.01 -13.36 6.35
C VAL A 155 8.59 -14.57 7.18
N ILE A 156 7.38 -14.53 7.77
CA ILE A 156 6.83 -15.64 8.55
C ILE A 156 6.66 -16.89 7.67
N GLU A 157 6.09 -16.78 6.48
CA GLU A 157 5.92 -17.90 5.56
C GLU A 157 7.26 -18.52 5.15
N GLN A 158 8.27 -17.70 4.85
CA GLN A 158 9.61 -18.15 4.48
C GLN A 158 10.32 -18.88 5.63
N ILE A 159 10.22 -18.36 6.86
CA ILE A 159 10.78 -19.01 8.05
C ILE A 159 10.13 -20.39 8.28
N ILE A 160 8.80 -20.48 8.14
CA ILE A 160 8.08 -21.75 8.30
C ILE A 160 8.51 -22.77 7.23
N LEU A 161 8.70 -22.34 5.99
CA LEU A 161 9.17 -23.20 4.91
C LEU A 161 10.59 -23.73 5.16
N LEU A 162 11.49 -22.89 5.69
CA LEU A 162 12.84 -23.30 6.09
C LEU A 162 12.82 -24.35 7.20
N ILE A 163 11.97 -24.18 8.21
CA ILE A 163 11.82 -25.13 9.33
C ILE A 163 11.24 -26.47 8.84
N ARG A 164 10.26 -26.43 7.93
CA ARG A 164 9.62 -27.65 7.39
C ARG A 164 10.49 -28.46 6.44
N GLN A 165 11.51 -27.88 5.80
CA GLN A 165 12.43 -28.61 4.93
C GLN A 165 13.56 -29.37 5.69
N GLN A 166 13.57 -29.36 7.03
CA GLN A 166 14.60 -30.03 7.83
C GLN A 166 14.31 -31.43 8.46
N PRO A 167 13.18 -32.16 8.27
CA PRO A 167 12.96 -33.40 9.02
C PRO A 167 13.30 -34.75 8.34
N SER A 168 14.15 -34.86 7.30
CA SER A 168 14.45 -36.18 6.67
C SER A 168 15.93 -36.56 6.48
N ALA A 169 16.85 -36.04 7.29
CA ALA A 169 18.27 -36.38 7.17
C ALA A 169 18.89 -36.96 8.46
N LYS A 170 18.10 -37.71 9.25
CA LYS A 170 18.60 -38.52 10.37
C LYS A 170 17.72 -39.76 10.59
N SER A 171 17.87 -40.76 9.73
CA SER A 171 17.60 -42.17 10.04
C SER A 171 18.13 -43.06 8.89
N GLU A 172 19.44 -43.14 8.77
CA GLU A 172 20.14 -44.36 8.34
C GLU A 172 20.99 -44.83 9.52
#